data_AF-D9R0J4-F1
#
_entry.id   AF-D9R0J4-F1
#
_cell.length_a   1.000
_cell.length_b   1.000
_cell.length_c   1.000
_cell.angle_alpha   90.00
_cell.angle_beta   90.00
_cell.angle_gamma   90.00
#
_symmetry.space_group_name_H-M   'P 1'
#
loop_
_entity.id
_entity.type
_entity.pdbx_description
1 polymer ?
#
loop_
_entity_poly.entity_id
_entity_poly.type
_entity_poly.pdbx_seq_one_letter_code
_entity_poly.pdbx_strand_id
1 'polypeptide(L)'
;MEVMEEKEKNITEQSMQKEELFHSLKEEREQAHEGYFKSVDARPDYQLKVVMETGTTIHFDFRPRLDTVRFGMLKDKELFQSVHTDGNYLIFKKTNRMPLRITASEFMDLVLIDRRK
;
A
#
# COMPACT_ATOMS: atom_id res chain seq x y z
N MET A 1 2.59 21.27 -55.76
CA MET A 1 2.42 22.13 -54.57
C MET A 1 1.65 21.41 -53.45
N GLU A 2 0.96 20.28 -53.73
CA GLU A 2 0.17 19.49 -52.76
C GLU A 2 0.97 18.68 -51.70
N VAL A 3 2.19 18.23 -52.00
CA VAL A 3 2.90 17.24 -51.15
C VAL A 3 3.42 17.84 -49.83
N MET A 4 3.51 19.17 -49.72
CA MET A 4 3.98 19.82 -48.49
C MET A 4 2.86 20.00 -47.45
N GLU A 5 1.59 20.09 -47.86
CA GLU A 5 0.48 20.38 -46.94
C GLU A 5 -0.03 19.13 -46.19
N GLU A 6 0.06 17.94 -46.81
CA GLU A 6 -0.34 16.68 -46.16
C GLU A 6 0.62 16.25 -45.05
N LYS A 7 1.91 16.59 -45.15
CA LYS A 7 2.89 16.27 -44.10
C LYS A 7 2.64 17.03 -42.81
N GLU A 8 2.24 18.30 -42.89
CA GLU A 8 1.99 19.14 -41.71
C GLU A 8 0.74 18.69 -40.93
N LYS A 9 -0.32 18.25 -41.64
CA LYS A 9 -1.54 17.71 -41.01
C LYS A 9 -1.26 16.42 -40.25
N ASN A 10 -0.49 15.50 -40.83
CA ASN A 10 -0.16 14.22 -40.21
C ASN A 10 0.75 14.38 -38.96
N ILE A 11 1.67 15.34 -38.98
CA ILE A 11 2.51 15.68 -37.82
C ILE A 11 1.65 16.23 -36.68
N THR A 12 0.67 17.07 -36.99
CA THR A 12 -0.20 17.71 -35.99
C THR A 12 -1.11 16.68 -35.32
N GLU A 13 -1.77 15.80 -36.10
CA GLU A 13 -2.62 14.74 -35.56
C GLU A 13 -1.85 13.73 -34.70
N GLN A 14 -0.63 13.35 -35.11
CA GLN A 14 0.23 12.47 -34.31
C GLN A 14 0.69 13.13 -33.00
N SER A 15 0.90 14.45 -33.00
CA SER A 15 1.28 15.18 -31.79
C SER A 15 0.13 15.26 -30.78
N MET A 16 -1.09 15.51 -31.24
CA MET A 16 -2.29 15.55 -30.40
C MET A 16 -2.63 14.17 -29.81
N GLN A 17 -2.57 13.10 -30.61
CA GLN A 17 -2.78 11.73 -30.12
C GLN A 17 -1.75 11.32 -29.07
N LYS A 18 -0.50 11.76 -29.23
CA LYS A 18 0.56 11.52 -28.27
C LYS A 18 0.29 12.28 -26.97
N GLU A 19 -0.11 13.54 -27.04
CA GLU A 19 -0.47 14.35 -25.86
C GLU A 19 -1.70 13.79 -25.11
N GLU A 20 -2.74 13.37 -25.82
CA GLU A 20 -3.93 12.72 -25.24
C GLU A 20 -3.57 11.39 -24.57
N LEU A 21 -2.72 10.57 -25.20
CA LEU A 21 -2.21 9.34 -24.59
C LEU A 21 -1.36 9.64 -23.35
N PHE A 22 -0.52 10.68 -23.38
CA PHE A 22 0.25 11.10 -22.19
C PHE A 22 -0.66 11.61 -21.07
N HIS A 23 -1.76 12.32 -21.39
CA HIS A 23 -2.72 12.80 -20.41
C HIS A 23 -3.52 11.63 -19.80
N SER A 24 -3.98 10.69 -20.63
CA SER A 24 -4.67 9.47 -20.19
C SER A 24 -3.76 8.59 -19.32
N LEU A 25 -2.49 8.42 -19.70
CA LEU A 25 -1.52 7.66 -18.88
C LEU A 25 -1.14 8.39 -17.59
N LYS A 26 -1.19 9.72 -17.56
CA LYS A 26 -1.03 10.50 -16.33
C LYS A 26 -2.25 10.32 -15.43
N GLU A 27 -3.46 10.42 -15.96
CA GLU A 27 -4.69 10.22 -15.19
C GLU A 27 -4.83 8.80 -14.65
N GLU A 28 -4.45 7.77 -15.42
CA GLU A 28 -4.37 6.38 -14.94
C GLU A 28 -3.29 6.19 -13.85
N ARG A 29 -2.18 6.93 -13.93
CA ARG A 29 -1.12 6.92 -12.90
C ARG A 29 -1.47 7.76 -11.67
N GLU A 30 -2.26 8.81 -11.83
CA GLU A 30 -2.77 9.65 -10.75
C GLU A 30 -3.98 9.02 -10.05
N GLN A 31 -4.63 8.03 -10.68
CA GLN A 31 -5.57 7.10 -10.03
C GLN A 31 -4.88 5.89 -9.35
N ALA A 32 -3.54 5.84 -9.30
CA ALA A 32 -2.85 4.98 -8.36
C ALA A 32 -2.95 5.64 -6.97
N HIS A 33 -3.94 5.23 -6.16
CA HIS A 33 -4.02 5.63 -4.75
C HIS A 33 -2.62 5.58 -4.09
N GLU A 34 -2.25 6.61 -3.34
CA GLU A 34 -0.92 6.80 -2.69
C GLU A 34 -0.49 5.65 -1.75
N GLY A 35 -1.32 4.63 -1.57
CA GLY A 35 -1.07 3.44 -0.79
C GLY A 35 -2.38 2.82 -0.32
N TYR A 36 -2.29 1.77 0.48
CA TYR A 36 -3.42 1.15 1.18
C TYR A 36 -3.54 1.63 2.63
N PHE A 37 -2.41 1.97 3.25
CA PHE A 37 -2.30 2.31 4.66
C PHE A 37 -1.92 3.78 4.82
N LYS A 38 -2.81 4.55 5.43
CA LYS A 38 -2.55 5.95 5.77
C LYS A 38 -1.67 6.09 7.00
N SER A 39 -1.94 5.32 8.03
CA SER A 39 -1.14 5.31 9.26
C SER A 39 -1.32 4.02 10.06
N VAL A 40 -0.38 3.76 10.97
CA VAL A 40 -0.45 2.64 11.92
C VAL A 40 0.10 3.06 13.27
N ASP A 41 -0.61 2.69 14.33
CA ASP A 41 -0.17 2.88 15.71
C ASP A 41 -0.16 1.54 16.44
N ALA A 42 0.98 1.20 17.05
CA ALA A 42 1.05 0.13 18.05
C ALA A 42 0.40 0.60 19.36
N ARG A 43 -0.48 -0.23 19.91
CA ARG A 43 -1.18 0.00 21.18
C ARG A 43 -0.77 -1.08 22.19
N PRO A 44 -1.07 -0.88 23.50
CA PRO A 44 -0.86 -1.92 24.51
C PRO A 44 -1.51 -3.26 24.14
N ASP A 45 -1.04 -4.33 24.77
CA ASP A 45 -1.55 -5.70 24.59
C ASP A 45 -1.53 -6.22 23.15
N TYR A 46 -0.52 -5.80 22.38
CA TYR A 46 -0.32 -6.20 20.97
C TYR A 46 -1.50 -5.86 20.06
N GLN A 47 -2.16 -4.73 20.32
CA GLN A 47 -3.19 -4.20 19.44
C GLN A 47 -2.58 -3.24 18.42
N LEU A 48 -3.08 -3.27 17.19
CA LEU A 48 -2.81 -2.26 16.18
C LEU A 48 -4.06 -1.43 15.92
N LYS A 49 -3.86 -0.12 15.79
CA LYS A 49 -4.82 0.76 15.14
C LYS A 49 -4.27 1.11 13.76
N VAL A 50 -4.94 0.65 12.71
CA VAL A 50 -4.56 0.90 11.31
C VAL A 50 -5.59 1.81 10.68
N VAL A 51 -5.16 2.93 10.12
CA VAL A 51 -6.00 3.80 9.30
C VAL A 51 -5.70 3.48 7.85
N MET A 52 -6.70 2.99 7.12
CA MET A 52 -6.62 2.73 5.68
C MET A 52 -6.67 4.04 4.91
N GLU A 53 -6.19 4.05 3.66
CA GLU A 53 -6.23 5.24 2.80
C GLU A 53 -7.67 5.73 2.55
N THR A 54 -8.63 4.80 2.56
CA THR A 54 -10.07 5.09 2.46
C THR A 54 -10.64 5.81 3.69
N GLY A 55 -9.84 6.05 4.73
CA GLY A 55 -10.26 6.62 6.02
C GLY A 55 -10.85 5.59 6.99
N THR A 56 -11.02 4.33 6.56
CA THR A 56 -11.49 3.26 7.45
C THR A 56 -10.45 2.98 8.54
N THR A 57 -10.88 2.92 9.81
CA THR A 57 -10.00 2.56 10.92
C THR A 57 -10.27 1.13 11.37
N ILE A 58 -9.22 0.30 11.38
CA ILE A 58 -9.26 -1.10 11.80
C ILE A 58 -8.48 -1.24 13.10
N HIS A 59 -9.11 -1.83 14.12
CA HIS A 59 -8.45 -2.26 15.34
C HIS A 59 -8.23 -3.76 15.25
N PHE A 60 -6.97 -4.19 15.33
CA PHE A 60 -6.58 -5.58 15.14
C PHE A 60 -5.77 -6.09 16.33
N ASP A 61 -6.18 -7.23 16.89
CA ASP A 61 -5.49 -7.90 17.99
C ASP A 61 -4.50 -8.93 17.44
N PHE A 62 -3.19 -8.71 17.65
CA PHE A 62 -2.17 -9.65 17.20
C PHE A 62 -1.98 -10.85 18.12
N ARG A 63 -2.51 -10.84 19.35
CA ARG A 63 -2.29 -11.91 20.35
C ARG A 63 -2.60 -13.31 19.82
N PRO A 64 -3.71 -13.55 19.10
CA PRO A 64 -4.02 -14.89 18.55
C PRO A 64 -2.99 -15.39 17.53
N ARG A 65 -2.14 -14.51 16.99
CA ARG A 65 -1.17 -14.81 15.94
C ARG A 65 0.27 -14.91 16.47
N LEU A 66 0.53 -14.47 17.71
CA LEU A 66 1.87 -14.47 18.29
C LEU A 66 2.48 -15.86 18.43
N ASP A 67 1.69 -16.94 18.48
CA ASP A 67 2.22 -18.31 18.55
C ASP A 67 2.44 -18.96 17.18
N THR A 68 2.23 -18.23 16.09
CA THR A 68 2.46 -18.72 14.73
C THR A 68 3.91 -18.55 14.30
N VAL A 69 4.37 -19.41 13.38
CA VAL A 69 5.75 -19.36 12.84
C VAL A 69 6.07 -17.99 12.24
N ARG A 70 5.13 -17.39 11.49
CA ARG A 70 5.35 -16.12 10.78
C ARG A 70 5.38 -14.92 11.71
N PHE A 71 4.52 -14.89 12.72
CA PHE A 71 4.35 -13.70 13.58
C PHE A 71 4.97 -13.86 14.97
N GLY A 72 5.58 -15.00 15.30
CA GLY A 72 6.16 -15.25 16.62
C GLY A 72 7.27 -14.29 17.02
N MET A 73 7.97 -13.69 16.06
CA MET A 73 8.95 -12.64 16.35
C MET A 73 8.33 -11.37 16.94
N LEU A 74 7.04 -11.12 16.70
CA LEU A 74 6.31 -9.97 17.23
C LEU A 74 6.01 -10.08 18.74
N LYS A 75 6.34 -11.21 19.40
CA LYS A 75 6.35 -11.28 20.86
C LYS A 75 7.34 -10.30 21.48
N ASP A 76 8.42 -9.97 20.77
CA ASP A 76 9.36 -8.90 21.14
C ASP A 76 8.62 -7.55 21.09
N LYS A 77 8.30 -7.00 22.28
CA LYS A 77 7.50 -5.77 22.40
C LYS A 77 8.14 -4.59 21.70
N GLU A 78 9.46 -4.48 21.72
CA GLU A 78 10.17 -3.38 21.05
C GLU A 78 10.05 -3.49 19.53
N LEU A 79 10.07 -4.72 18.99
CA LEU A 79 9.83 -4.94 17.57
C LEU A 79 8.37 -4.67 17.19
N PHE A 80 7.40 -5.06 18.03
CA PHE A 80 5.99 -4.76 17.78
C PHE A 80 5.73 -3.25 17.77
N GLN A 81 6.33 -2.52 18.71
CA GLN A 81 6.21 -1.06 18.83
C GLN A 81 6.90 -0.29 17.71
N SER A 82 7.83 -0.89 16.97
CA SER A 82 8.51 -0.23 15.85
C SER A 82 7.71 -0.22 14.54
N VAL A 83 6.44 -0.65 14.60
CA VAL A 83 5.55 -0.66 13.45
C VAL A 83 5.47 0.72 12.80
N HIS A 84 5.58 0.74 11.48
CA HIS A 84 5.36 1.92 10.65
C HIS A 84 4.84 1.46 9.29
N THR A 85 4.41 2.41 8.46
CA THR A 85 3.96 2.12 7.10
C THR A 85 4.63 3.04 6.09
N ASP A 86 4.86 2.51 4.89
CA ASP A 86 5.30 3.22 3.69
C ASP A 86 4.14 3.46 2.71
N GLY A 87 2.89 3.31 3.17
CA GLY A 87 1.69 3.33 2.33
C GLY A 87 1.28 1.93 1.85
N ASN A 88 2.22 1.05 1.55
CA ASN A 88 1.93 -0.24 0.91
C ASN A 88 2.04 -1.44 1.85
N TYR A 89 2.87 -1.31 2.89
CA TYR A 89 3.14 -2.37 3.84
C TYR A 89 2.99 -1.87 5.28
N LEU A 90 2.59 -2.77 6.18
CA LEU A 90 2.90 -2.63 7.60
C LEU A 90 4.27 -3.24 7.84
N ILE A 91 5.19 -2.47 8.42
CA ILE A 91 6.60 -2.82 8.53
C ILE A 91 7.00 -2.83 10.00
N PHE A 92 7.49 -3.97 10.47
CA PHE A 92 8.11 -4.12 11.78
C PHE A 92 9.61 -4.31 11.57
N LYS A 93 10.41 -3.43 12.16
CA LYS A 93 11.87 -3.43 11.96
C LYS A 93 12.61 -3.14 13.25
N LYS A 94 13.67 -3.90 13.51
CA LYS A 94 14.63 -3.66 14.59
C LYS A 94 16.04 -3.89 14.03
N THR A 95 17.03 -3.17 14.54
CA THR A 95 18.43 -3.33 14.12
C THR A 95 18.85 -4.80 14.24
N ASN A 96 19.60 -5.29 13.25
CA ASN A 96 20.10 -6.68 13.17
C ASN A 96 19.02 -7.77 13.03
N ARG A 97 17.80 -7.45 12.58
CA ARG A 97 16.78 -8.43 12.21
C ARG A 97 16.19 -8.14 10.83
N MET A 98 15.85 -9.19 10.10
CA MET A 98 15.09 -9.06 8.85
C MET A 98 13.72 -8.43 9.17
N PRO A 99 13.31 -7.38 8.45
CA PRO A 99 12.03 -6.73 8.70
C PRO A 99 10.87 -7.66 8.33
N LEU A 100 9.84 -7.67 9.16
CA LEU A 100 8.57 -8.28 8.81
C LEU A 100 7.74 -7.25 8.04
N ARG A 101 7.31 -7.61 6.83
CA ARG A 101 6.40 -6.80 6.01
C ARG A 101 5.09 -7.57 5.84
N ILE A 102 3.98 -6.84 5.96
CA ILE A 102 2.63 -7.36 5.75
C ILE A 102 1.98 -6.49 4.67
N THR A 103 1.54 -7.10 3.58
CA THR A 103 0.80 -6.39 2.52
C THR A 103 -0.62 -6.05 2.97
N ALA A 104 -1.31 -5.18 2.22
CA ALA A 104 -2.73 -4.94 2.42
C ALA A 104 -3.58 -6.21 2.30
N SER A 105 -3.32 -7.07 1.30
CA SER A 105 -4.04 -8.33 1.13
C SER A 105 -3.85 -9.25 2.34
N GLU A 106 -2.61 -9.44 2.80
CA GLU A 106 -2.30 -10.26 3.96
C GLU A 106 -2.94 -9.70 5.24
N PHE A 107 -2.92 -8.38 5.42
CA PHE A 107 -3.58 -7.74 6.55
C PHE A 107 -5.09 -7.94 6.51
N MET A 108 -5.73 -7.80 5.35
CA MET A 108 -7.16 -8.03 5.21
C MET A 108 -7.53 -9.49 5.45
N ASP A 109 -6.73 -10.44 4.97
CA ASP A 109 -6.92 -11.86 5.28
C ASP A 109 -6.86 -12.11 6.79
N LEU A 110 -5.88 -11.51 7.48
CA LEU A 110 -5.77 -11.61 8.95
C LEU A 110 -7.02 -11.08 9.66
N VAL A 111 -7.55 -9.92 9.22
CA VAL A 111 -8.74 -9.28 9.78
C VAL A 111 -10.01 -10.10 9.54
N LEU A 112 -10.17 -10.66 8.34
CA LEU A 112 -11.38 -11.41 7.96
C LEU A 112 -11.41 -12.80 8.58
N ILE A 113 -10.26 -13.46 8.74
CA ILE A 113 -10.15 -14.78 9.36
C ILE A 113 -10.44 -14.71 10.87
N ASP A 114 -10.18 -13.57 11.51
CA ASP A 114 -10.40 -13.40 12.96
C ASP A 114 -11.87 -13.26 13.37
N ARG A 115 -12.81 -13.16 12.42
CA ARG A 115 -14.26 -13.09 12.68
C ARG A 115 -14.88 -14.40 13.17
N ARG A 116 -14.09 -15.48 13.30
CA ARG A 116 -14.54 -16.78 13.79
C ARG A 116 -13.98 -17.09 15.18
N LYS A 117 -14.50 -16.39 16.20
CA LYS A 117 -14.58 -16.91 17.58
C LYS A 117 -15.83 -16.36 18.25
#